data_AF-A0AAJ1V388-F1
#
_entry.id   AF-A0AAJ1V388-F1
#
_cell.length_a   1.000
_cell.length_b   1.000
_cell.length_c   1.000
_cell.angle_alpha   90.00
_cell.angle_beta   90.00
_cell.angle_gamma   90.00
#
_symmetry.space_group_name_H-M   'P 1'
#
loop_
_entity.id
_entity.type
_entity.pdbx_description
1 polymer ?
#
loop_
_entity_poly.entity_id
_entity_poly.type
_entity_poly.pdbx_seq_one_letter_code
_entity_poly.pdbx_strand_id
1 'polypeptide(L)'
;GTDVALMLGIAHTLVENGWHDEAFLARCTTGYAVFASYLLGESDGIAKNAEWAAEICGVGAAKIRELAAIFHQNTTMLMAGWG
;
A
#
# COMPACT_ATOMS: atom_id res chain seq x y z
N GLY A 1 -2.90 16.04 1.12
CA GLY A 1 -2.52 16.11 -0.31
C GLY A 1 -1.62 14.96 -0.74
N THR A 2 -0.69 14.52 0.10
CA THR A 2 0.28 13.43 -0.18
C THR A 2 -0.15 12.08 0.40
N ASP A 3 -1.39 12.00 0.91
CA ASP A 3 -1.97 10.83 1.56
C ASP A 3 -2.04 9.61 0.63
N VAL A 4 -2.23 9.83 -0.67
CA VAL A 4 -2.23 8.76 -1.69
C VAL A 4 -0.86 8.09 -1.78
N ALA A 5 0.23 8.85 -1.72
CA ALA A 5 1.58 8.29 -1.76
C ALA A 5 1.84 7.41 -0.53
N LEU A 6 1.39 7.85 0.65
CA LEU A 6 1.46 7.07 1.87
C LEU A 6 0.68 5.75 1.75
N MET A 7 -0.58 5.80 1.28
CA MET A 7 -1.40 4.59 1.10
C MET A 7 -0.78 3.61 0.10
N LEU A 8 -0.20 4.10 -1.00
CA LEU A 8 0.51 3.25 -1.97
C LEU A 8 1.75 2.60 -1.36
N GLY A 9 2.55 3.33 -0.57
CA GLY A 9 3.70 2.76 0.13
C GLY A 9 3.32 1.64 1.11
N ILE A 10 2.20 1.81 1.82
CA ILE A 10 1.64 0.77 2.70
C ILE A 10 1.18 -0.43 1.87
N ALA A 11 0.41 -0.21 0.80
CA ALA A 11 -0.08 -1.26 -0.07
C ALA A 11 1.06 -2.07 -0.70
N HIS A 12 2.12 -1.40 -1.19
CA HIS A 12 3.30 -2.06 -1.74
C HIS A 12 3.95 -2.95 -0.69
N THR A 13 4.12 -2.46 0.54
CA THR A 13 4.70 -3.24 1.64
C THR A 13 3.86 -4.49 1.94
N LEU A 14 2.53 -4.37 1.96
CA LEU A 14 1.63 -5.52 2.15
C LEU A 14 1.76 -6.55 1.02
N VAL A 15 1.92 -6.10 -0.22
CA VAL A 15 2.07 -6.99 -1.39
C VAL A 15 3.42 -7.69 -1.38
N GLU A 16 4.51 -6.95 -1.18
CA GLU A 16 5.88 -7.48 -1.15
C GLU A 16 6.09 -8.53 -0.05
N ASN A 17 5.39 -8.40 1.08
CA ASN A 17 5.45 -9.35 2.19
C ASN A 17 4.41 -10.49 2.10
N GLY A 18 3.55 -10.52 1.07
CA GLY A 18 2.48 -11.52 0.96
C GLY A 18 1.41 -11.42 2.05
N TRP A 19 1.20 -10.22 2.61
CA TRP A 19 0.27 -9.95 3.73
C TRP A 19 -1.13 -9.54 3.30
N HIS A 20 -1.36 -9.41 1.99
CA HIS A 20 -2.65 -9.09 1.41
C HIS A 20 -3.52 -10.34 1.28
N ASP A 21 -4.83 -10.20 1.48
CA ASP A 21 -5.76 -11.32 1.37
C ASP A 21 -6.11 -11.58 -0.11
N GLU A 22 -5.34 -12.45 -0.75
CA GLU A 22 -5.53 -12.84 -2.15
C GLU A 22 -6.91 -13.46 -2.41
N ALA A 23 -7.44 -14.26 -1.47
CA ALA A 23 -8.74 -14.90 -1.63
C ALA A 23 -9.88 -13.87 -1.59
N PHE A 24 -9.79 -12.88 -0.70
CA PHE A 24 -10.71 -11.76 -0.67
C PHE A 24 -10.61 -10.93 -1.96
N LEU A 25 -9.40 -10.58 -2.39
CA LEU A 25 -9.20 -9.80 -3.61
C LEU A 25 -9.78 -10.52 -4.83
N ALA A 26 -9.55 -11.82 -4.98
CA ALA A 26 -10.09 -12.61 -6.08
C ALA A 26 -11.63 -12.72 -6.07
N ARG A 27 -12.24 -12.81 -4.87
CA ARG A 27 -13.70 -12.98 -4.73
C ARG A 27 -14.47 -11.68 -4.78
N CYS A 28 -13.90 -10.60 -4.24
CA CYS A 28 -14.63 -9.37 -3.91
C CYS A 28 -14.19 -8.16 -4.73
N THR A 29 -13.17 -8.28 -5.58
CA THR A 29 -12.66 -7.17 -6.40
C THR A 29 -12.47 -7.59 -7.86
N THR A 30 -12.31 -6.61 -8.74
CA THR A 30 -11.91 -6.82 -10.13
C THR A 30 -10.80 -5.84 -10.48
N GLY A 31 -9.90 -6.22 -11.39
CA GLY A 31 -8.79 -5.35 -11.82
C GLY A 31 -7.58 -5.28 -10.89
N TYR A 32 -7.53 -6.10 -9.82
CA TYR A 32 -6.38 -6.13 -8.89
C TYR A 32 -5.05 -6.37 -9.62
N ALA A 33 -4.99 -7.26 -10.60
CA ALA A 33 -3.76 -7.53 -11.35
C ALA A 33 -3.18 -6.29 -12.05
N VAL A 34 -4.04 -5.43 -12.61
CA VAL A 34 -3.62 -4.17 -13.24
C VAL A 34 -3.07 -3.20 -12.19
N PHE A 35 -3.75 -3.12 -11.04
CA PHE A 35 -3.29 -2.30 -9.91
C PHE A 35 -1.96 -2.80 -9.32
N ALA A 36 -1.80 -4.11 -9.14
CA ALA A 36 -0.58 -4.71 -8.63
C ALA A 36 0.62 -4.44 -9.56
N SER A 37 0.42 -4.55 -10.88
CA SER A 37 1.45 -4.22 -11.88
C SER A 37 1.90 -2.75 -11.79
N TYR A 38 0.97 -1.81 -11.56
CA TYR A 38 1.30 -0.41 -11.29
C TYR A 38 2.00 -0.19 -9.94
N LEU A 39 1.58 -0.91 -8.91
CA LEU A 39 2.13 -0.80 -7.57
C LEU A 39 3.59 -1.26 -7.55
N LEU A 40 3.88 -2.38 -8.21
CA LEU A 40 5.22 -2.97 -8.34
C LEU A 40 6.11 -2.25 -9.38
N GLY A 41 5.56 -1.30 -10.14
CA GLY A 41 6.30 -0.55 -11.14
C GLY A 41 6.54 -1.29 -12.46
N GLU A 42 5.84 -2.40 -12.71
CA GLU A 42 5.94 -3.14 -13.96
C GLU A 42 5.34 -2.38 -15.14
N SER A 43 4.36 -1.51 -14.89
CA SER A 43 3.68 -0.75 -15.93
C SER A 43 4.30 0.61 -16.24
N ASP A 44 4.97 1.23 -15.25
CA ASP A 44 5.51 2.59 -15.37
C ASP A 44 7.01 2.73 -14.98
N GLY A 45 7.65 1.63 -14.58
CA GLY A 45 9.05 1.57 -14.19
C GLY A 45 9.35 2.07 -12.77
N ILE A 46 8.34 2.45 -11.98
CA ILE A 46 8.53 3.01 -10.64
C ILE A 46 7.79 2.18 -9.61
N ALA A 47 8.53 1.41 -8.80
CA ALA A 47 7.95 0.70 -7.66
C ALA A 47 7.46 1.70 -6.61
N LYS A 48 6.20 1.59 -6.18
CA LYS A 48 5.59 2.48 -5.17
C LYS A 48 5.96 2.04 -3.75
N ASN A 49 7.24 1.78 -3.52
CA ASN A 49 7.77 1.27 -2.27
C ASN A 49 7.75 2.33 -1.15
N ALA A 50 8.14 1.92 0.06
CA ALA A 50 8.13 2.80 1.23
C ALA A 50 9.11 3.98 1.09
N GLU A 51 10.25 3.80 0.42
CA GLU A 51 11.22 4.87 0.15
C GLU A 51 10.62 5.94 -0.76
N TRP A 52 9.99 5.53 -1.86
CA TRP A 52 9.30 6.41 -2.80
C TRP A 52 8.20 7.21 -2.10
N ALA A 53 7.40 6.53 -1.28
CA ALA A 53 6.33 7.18 -0.52
C ALA A 53 6.90 8.19 0.48
N ALA A 54 7.99 7.85 1.17
CA ALA A 54 8.64 8.71 2.15
C ALA A 54 9.16 10.02 1.55
N GLU A 55 9.70 9.97 0.33
CA GLU A 55 10.16 11.16 -0.39
C GLU A 55 9.01 12.14 -0.67
N ILE A 56 7.81 11.63 -0.94
CA ILE A 56 6.65 12.44 -1.31
C ILE A 56 5.89 12.94 -0.07
N CYS A 57 5.61 12.07 0.90
CA CYS A 57 4.76 12.40 2.04
C CYS A 57 5.54 12.89 3.28
N GLY A 58 6.86 12.75 3.29
CA GLY A 58 7.73 13.14 4.41
C GLY A 58 7.69 12.18 5.61
N VAL A 59 6.95 11.08 5.54
CA VAL A 59 6.92 10.04 6.59
C VAL A 59 8.03 9.05 6.33
N GLY A 60 8.90 8.81 7.32
CA GLY A 60 10.03 7.89 7.15
C GLY A 60 9.61 6.48 6.72
N ALA A 61 10.34 5.89 5.78
CA ALA A 61 10.02 4.58 5.18
C ALA A 61 9.86 3.46 6.24
N ALA A 62 10.66 3.49 7.32
CA ALA A 62 10.51 2.56 8.43
C ALA A 62 9.13 2.64 9.10
N LYS A 63 8.59 3.86 9.27
CA LYS A 63 7.27 4.07 9.87
C LYS A 63 6.14 3.61 8.95
N ILE A 64 6.30 3.77 7.64
CA ILE A 64 5.36 3.27 6.63
C ILE A 64 5.28 1.73 6.70
N ARG A 65 6.43 1.06 6.78
CA ARG A 65 6.49 -0.40 6.94
C ARG A 65 5.91 -0.88 8.26
N GLU A 66 6.22 -0.19 9.36
CA GLU A 66 5.66 -0.47 10.69
C GLU A 66 4.13 -0.38 10.67
N LEU A 67 3.58 0.66 10.04
CA LEU A 67 2.14 0.83 9.91
C LEU A 67 1.50 -0.29 9.08
N ALA A 68 2.14 -0.71 7.98
CA ALA A 68 1.69 -1.85 7.19
C ALA A 68 1.66 -3.15 8.01
N ALA A 69 2.69 -3.40 8.81
CA ALA A 69 2.74 -4.56 9.70
C ALA A 69 1.63 -4.52 10.77
N ILE A 70 1.35 -3.35 11.36
CA ILE A 70 0.26 -3.17 12.33
C ILE A 70 -1.09 -3.49 11.67
N PHE A 71 -1.33 -3.04 10.43
CA PHE A 71 -2.57 -3.31 9.71
C PHE A 71 -2.78 -4.80 9.43
N HIS A 72 -1.69 -5.53 9.13
CA HIS A 72 -1.76 -6.97 8.92
C HIS A 72 -1.99 -7.75 10.22
N GLN A 73 -1.33 -7.35 11.31
CA GLN A 73 -1.35 -8.08 12.59
C GLN A 73 -2.62 -7.86 13.42
N ASN A 74 -3.42 -6.84 13.11
CA ASN A 74 -4.54 -6.42 13.94
C ASN A 74 -5.81 -6.20 13.12
N THR A 75 -6.96 -6.45 13.74
CA THR A 75 -8.26 -5.98 13.22
C THR A 75 -8.26 -4.46 13.19
N THR A 76 -8.19 -3.90 11.99
CA THR A 76 -7.99 -2.47 11.77
C THR A 76 -9.25 -1.84 11.17
N MET A 77 -9.64 -0.67 11.68
CA MET A 77 -10.70 0.17 11.11
C MET A 77 -10.09 1.45 10.55
N LEU A 78 -10.34 1.74 9.28
CA LEU A 78 -9.93 3.00 8.65
C LEU A 78 -11.10 3.98 8.65
N MET A 79 -10.99 5.06 9.44
CA MET A 79 -11.97 6.15 9.49
C MET A 79 -11.40 7.39 8.81
N ALA A 80 -11.82 7.64 7.56
CA ALA A 80 -11.39 8.81 6.79
C ALA A 80 -12.40 9.97 6.92
N GLY A 81 -11.88 11.20 7.02
CA GLY A 81 -12.65 12.44 6.98
C GLY A 81 -12.65 13.10 5.58
N TRP A 82 -13.35 14.23 5.46
CA TRP A 82 -13.50 14.99 4.21
C TRP A 82 -12.56 16.20 4.12
N GLY A 83 -11.50 16.23 4.93
CA GLY A 83 -10.58 17.37 5.09
C GLY A 83 -9.58 17.54 3.96
#